data_AF-A0A936MGG2-F1
#
_entry.id   AF-A0A936MGG2-F1
#
_cell.length_a   1.000
_cell.length_b   1.000
_cell.length_c   1.000
_cell.angle_alpha   90.00
_cell.angle_beta   90.00
_cell.angle_gamma   90.00
#
_symmetry.space_group_name_H-M   'P 1'
#
loop_
_entity.id
_entity.type
_entity.pdbx_description
1 polymer ?
#
loop_
_entity_poly.entity_id
_entity_poly.type
_entity_poly.pdbx_seq_one_letter_code
_entity_poly.pdbx_strand_id
1 'polypeptide(L)'
;MERELAPHRALYHPLWLVSLGLLVLNDHFLKGSGILPAVITGKLSDFAGLLVAPALLAVLLRLSTRRAFVVANVATGAVFAGIKIFPVFARVFEAIAGLGPFAWHITVDPTDLVAVPVLFISYRVFVNAMQRPLPERPMTQRGLVMAGSVACMATSQPTEPFEPCPDPIACGAIPREQAALVIGNDTDAQRLMRVRPLKDSVQYLCSDLLADPTRALSRELFGPADAWLLEPNRGLPLLNKTSTNCVAYLVDADGLSPTLIAWSTLEFPENFVSTSTLAPEGNTMINLSLDANGKLALADHPAVFEAPALEEVQPTGACAPTDPGVGIAWSTPLPGAGPFKVVSVESSPDDCHMIVLENSPSMFICVPAAAMPFQAGDLLEVEPVTISGGSFAETNGEAPIAEGVRLRSGTHIVLALRGNVLARYGNSGAIEQLTEPTVEVDRASGCAGSHDKCGSLTIPAEIAYMGDHVNTITFLRAGSSLALKDGYGTLHVVRADATPIRDTACPPFARASQHYESVLVVPTIP
;
A
#
# COMPACT_ATOMS: atom_id res chain seq x y z
N MET A 1 47.05 -30.82 -40.16
CA MET A 1 46.48 -30.17 -41.35
C MET A 1 45.01 -29.90 -41.06
N GLU A 2 44.66 -28.69 -40.60
CA GLU A 2 43.24 -28.35 -40.37
C GLU A 2 42.52 -28.42 -41.71
N ARG A 3 41.49 -29.27 -41.80
CA ARG A 3 40.69 -29.45 -43.01
C ARG A 3 39.93 -28.15 -43.25
N GLU A 4 40.20 -27.49 -44.38
CA GLU A 4 39.59 -26.22 -44.74
C GLU A 4 38.06 -26.34 -44.78
N LEU A 5 37.37 -25.46 -44.07
CA LEU A 5 35.92 -25.42 -43.99
C LEU A 5 35.36 -24.68 -45.20
N ALA A 6 34.28 -25.21 -45.76
CA ALA A 6 33.51 -24.54 -46.80
C ALA A 6 32.24 -23.92 -46.17
N PRO A 7 32.25 -22.63 -45.76
CA PRO A 7 31.17 -22.04 -44.97
C PRO A 7 29.82 -22.06 -45.68
N HIS A 8 29.81 -21.93 -47.01
CA HIS A 8 28.58 -21.92 -47.82
C HIS A 8 27.77 -23.21 -47.70
N ARG A 9 28.40 -24.33 -47.32
CA ARG A 9 27.73 -25.62 -47.15
C ARG A 9 26.80 -25.65 -45.94
N ALA A 10 27.02 -24.77 -44.95
CA ALA A 10 26.11 -24.62 -43.81
C ALA A 10 24.72 -24.13 -44.23
N LEU A 11 24.63 -23.31 -45.29
CA LEU A 11 23.35 -22.76 -45.77
C LEU A 11 22.42 -23.83 -46.37
N TYR A 12 22.98 -24.98 -46.78
CA TYR A 12 22.20 -26.11 -47.29
C TYR A 12 21.74 -27.06 -46.18
N HIS A 13 22.17 -26.84 -44.93
CA HIS A 13 21.80 -27.72 -43.84
C HIS A 13 20.31 -27.56 -43.49
N PRO A 14 19.55 -28.63 -43.27
CA PRO A 14 18.13 -28.54 -42.95
C PRO A 14 17.83 -27.62 -41.78
N LEU A 15 18.65 -27.67 -40.72
CA LEU A 15 18.51 -26.76 -39.58
C LEU A 15 18.61 -25.29 -39.98
N TRP A 16 19.55 -24.91 -40.86
CA TRP A 16 19.67 -23.52 -41.31
C TRP A 16 18.48 -23.09 -42.16
N LEU A 17 18.00 -23.96 -43.05
CA LEU A 17 16.83 -23.70 -43.89
C LEU A 17 15.54 -23.58 -43.07
N VAL A 18 15.36 -24.45 -42.08
CA VAL A 18 14.21 -24.40 -41.15
C VAL A 18 14.29 -23.14 -40.28
N SER A 19 15.46 -22.78 -39.76
CA SER A 19 15.63 -21.54 -38.99
C SER A 19 15.39 -20.30 -39.85
N LEU A 20 15.86 -20.28 -41.10
CA LEU A 20 15.58 -19.20 -42.04
C LEU A 20 14.07 -19.10 -42.34
N GLY A 21 13.42 -20.23 -42.63
CA GLY A 21 11.99 -20.28 -42.90
C GLY A 21 11.16 -19.84 -41.69
N LEU A 22 11.56 -20.28 -40.49
CA LEU A 22 10.95 -19.86 -39.23
C LEU A 22 11.13 -18.36 -39.01
N LEU A 23 12.32 -17.81 -39.25
CA LEU A 23 12.60 -16.38 -39.10
C LEU A 23 11.70 -15.57 -40.05
N VAL A 24 11.64 -15.93 -41.33
CA VAL A 24 10.80 -15.25 -42.33
C VAL A 24 9.32 -15.37 -41.99
N LEU A 25 8.83 -16.58 -41.69
CA LEU A 25 7.43 -16.81 -41.39
C LEU A 25 7.01 -16.07 -40.11
N ASN A 26 7.84 -16.12 -39.09
CA ASN A 26 7.57 -15.49 -37.81
C ASN A 26 7.53 -13.97 -37.94
N ASP A 27 8.52 -13.38 -38.62
CA ASP A 27 8.67 -11.92 -38.65
C ASP A 27 7.71 -11.23 -39.63
N HIS A 28 7.23 -11.93 -40.67
CA HIS A 28 6.31 -11.36 -41.65
C HIS A 28 4.84 -11.76 -41.45
N PHE A 29 4.55 -12.88 -40.78
CA PHE A 29 3.18 -13.42 -40.68
C PHE A 29 2.71 -13.69 -39.25
N LEU A 30 3.58 -14.05 -38.30
CA LEU A 30 3.16 -14.39 -36.93
C LEU A 30 3.25 -13.21 -35.97
N LYS A 31 4.26 -12.35 -36.10
CA LYS A 31 4.34 -11.10 -35.34
C LYS A 31 3.19 -10.19 -35.75
N GLY A 32 2.38 -9.75 -34.79
CA GLY A 32 1.26 -8.82 -35.01
C GLY A 32 -0.04 -9.45 -35.51
N SER A 33 -0.09 -10.75 -35.83
CA SER A 33 -1.33 -11.39 -36.32
C SER A 33 -2.29 -11.84 -35.22
N GLY A 34 -1.90 -11.74 -33.94
CA GLY A 34 -2.72 -12.16 -32.79
C GLY A 34 -2.80 -13.68 -32.58
N ILE A 35 -2.18 -14.50 -33.45
CA ILE A 35 -2.20 -15.97 -33.35
C ILE A 35 -1.33 -16.47 -32.20
N LEU A 36 -0.20 -15.81 -31.94
CA LEU A 36 0.73 -16.14 -30.85
C LEU A 36 1.06 -14.88 -30.02
N PRO A 37 1.23 -15.00 -28.68
CA PRO A 37 1.69 -13.91 -27.83
C PRO A 37 3.01 -13.31 -28.33
N ALA A 38 3.15 -11.98 -28.23
CA ALA A 38 4.35 -11.25 -28.66
C ALA A 38 5.64 -11.75 -27.98
N VAL A 39 5.54 -12.20 -26.73
CA VAL A 39 6.67 -12.78 -25.97
C VAL A 39 7.19 -14.07 -26.62
N ILE A 40 6.31 -14.88 -27.20
CA ILE A 40 6.68 -16.15 -27.84
C ILE A 40 7.29 -15.90 -29.22
N THR A 41 6.69 -15.02 -30.02
CA THR A 41 7.19 -14.69 -31.37
C THR A 41 8.50 -13.90 -31.33
N GLY A 42 8.74 -13.10 -30.29
CA GLY A 42 10.03 -12.45 -30.04
C GLY A 42 11.15 -13.48 -29.84
N LYS A 43 10.96 -14.41 -28.90
CA LYS A 43 11.97 -15.43 -28.59
C LYS A 43 12.23 -16.37 -29.77
N LEU A 44 11.19 -16.80 -30.49
CA LEU A 44 11.35 -17.65 -31.68
C LEU A 44 12.27 -17.02 -32.74
N SER A 45 12.16 -15.71 -32.96
CA SER A 45 13.05 -14.97 -33.85
C SER A 45 14.48 -14.95 -33.33
N ASP A 46 14.69 -14.75 -32.02
CA ASP A 46 16.03 -14.79 -31.40
C ASP A 46 16.70 -16.19 -31.55
N PHE A 47 15.95 -17.27 -31.28
CA PHE A 47 16.43 -18.65 -31.47
C PHE A 47 16.80 -18.92 -32.93
N ALA A 48 15.96 -18.48 -33.88
CA ALA A 48 16.21 -18.66 -35.31
C ALA A 48 17.39 -17.81 -35.80
N GLY A 49 17.45 -16.55 -35.39
CA GLY A 49 18.49 -15.58 -35.75
C GLY A 49 19.88 -16.03 -35.33
N LEU A 50 20.02 -16.58 -34.11
CA LEU A 50 21.31 -17.09 -33.61
C LEU A 50 21.78 -18.39 -34.31
N LEU A 51 20.91 -19.09 -35.06
CA LEU A 51 21.32 -20.17 -35.96
C LEU A 51 21.70 -19.64 -37.36
N VAL A 52 20.98 -18.64 -37.86
CA VAL A 52 21.18 -18.11 -39.22
C VAL A 52 22.40 -17.20 -39.31
N ALA A 53 22.54 -16.25 -38.38
CA ALA A 53 23.52 -15.16 -38.43
C ALA A 53 25.00 -15.61 -38.45
N PRO A 54 25.49 -16.51 -37.57
CA PRO A 54 26.91 -16.86 -37.57
C PRO A 54 27.32 -17.65 -38.82
N ALA A 55 26.43 -18.48 -39.37
CA ALA A 55 26.65 -19.20 -40.62
C ALA A 55 26.69 -18.24 -41.83
N LEU A 56 25.78 -17.26 -41.87
CA LEU A 56 25.77 -16.22 -42.89
C LEU A 56 27.02 -15.34 -42.82
N LEU A 57 27.39 -14.89 -41.61
CA LEU A 57 28.60 -14.10 -41.37
C LEU A 57 29.86 -14.84 -41.84
N ALA A 58 29.94 -16.14 -41.58
CA ALA A 58 31.05 -16.98 -42.04
C ALA A 58 31.13 -17.06 -43.58
N VAL A 59 30.00 -17.03 -44.28
CA VAL A 59 29.98 -17.02 -45.75
C VAL A 59 30.38 -15.65 -46.29
N LEU A 60 29.84 -14.57 -45.73
CA LEU A 60 30.12 -13.19 -46.15
C LEU A 60 31.61 -12.84 -45.96
N LEU A 61 32.19 -13.25 -44.84
CA LEU A 61 33.60 -13.01 -44.51
C LEU A 61 34.54 -14.12 -44.98
N ARG A 62 34.02 -15.15 -45.66
CA ARG A 62 34.78 -16.30 -46.21
C ARG A 62 35.65 -17.00 -45.15
N LEU A 63 35.08 -17.23 -43.97
CA LEU A 63 35.78 -17.85 -42.84
C LEU A 63 35.96 -19.35 -43.06
N SER A 64 37.18 -19.78 -43.38
CA SER A 64 37.50 -21.16 -43.77
C SER A 64 38.15 -22.00 -42.65
N THR A 65 38.34 -21.45 -41.45
CA THR A 65 38.93 -22.18 -40.31
C THR A 65 37.93 -22.36 -39.16
N ARG A 66 38.12 -23.42 -38.36
CA ARG A 66 37.28 -23.65 -37.17
C ARG A 66 37.36 -22.50 -36.19
N ARG A 67 38.56 -21.95 -35.97
CA ARG A 67 38.79 -20.81 -35.08
C ARG A 67 38.04 -19.57 -35.57
N ALA A 68 38.08 -19.28 -36.87
CA ALA A 68 37.35 -18.16 -37.43
C ALA A 68 35.83 -18.32 -37.27
N PHE A 69 35.30 -19.53 -37.40
CA PHE A 69 33.88 -19.78 -37.13
C PHE A 69 33.50 -19.65 -35.66
N VAL A 70 34.38 -20.04 -34.72
CA VAL A 70 34.18 -19.76 -33.29
C VAL A 70 34.10 -18.26 -33.04
N VAL A 71 35.04 -17.48 -33.62
CA VAL A 71 35.03 -16.02 -33.51
C VAL A 71 33.73 -15.43 -34.08
N ALA A 72 33.22 -15.94 -35.20
CA ALA A 72 31.93 -15.50 -35.75
C ALA A 72 30.76 -15.76 -34.78
N ASN A 73 30.71 -16.94 -34.15
CA ASN A 73 29.68 -17.25 -33.15
C ASN A 73 29.79 -16.36 -31.90
N VAL A 74 31.00 -16.14 -31.40
CA VAL A 74 31.25 -15.25 -30.25
C VAL A 74 30.87 -13.81 -30.60
N ALA A 75 31.23 -13.33 -31.79
CA ALA A 75 30.88 -11.98 -32.24
C ALA A 75 29.36 -11.81 -32.39
N THR A 76 28.67 -12.77 -33.01
CA THR A 76 27.20 -12.76 -33.08
C THR A 76 26.57 -12.72 -31.68
N GLY A 77 27.05 -13.57 -30.75
CA GLY A 77 26.55 -13.59 -29.38
C GLY A 77 26.82 -12.31 -28.60
N ALA A 78 28.00 -11.70 -28.79
CA ALA A 78 28.36 -10.44 -28.14
C ALA A 78 27.50 -9.28 -28.64
N VAL A 79 27.26 -9.18 -29.95
CA VAL A 79 26.35 -8.18 -30.53
C VAL A 79 24.93 -8.40 -30.03
N PHE A 80 24.43 -9.64 -30.07
CA PHE A 80 23.11 -10.00 -29.56
C PHE A 80 22.92 -9.65 -28.09
N ALA A 81 23.86 -10.06 -27.23
CA ALA A 81 23.80 -9.74 -25.80
C ALA A 81 23.90 -8.21 -25.56
N GLY A 82 24.76 -7.53 -26.31
CA GLY A 82 24.89 -6.07 -26.24
C GLY A 82 23.58 -5.35 -26.51
N ILE A 83 22.87 -5.73 -27.59
CA ILE A 83 21.61 -5.08 -27.97
C ILE A 83 20.44 -5.44 -27.04
N LYS A 84 20.50 -6.60 -26.36
CA LYS A 84 19.47 -7.04 -25.39
C LYS A 84 19.69 -6.54 -23.96
N ILE A 85 20.91 -6.10 -23.62
CA ILE A 85 21.26 -5.61 -22.26
C ILE A 85 21.37 -4.09 -22.20
N PHE A 86 21.95 -3.45 -23.23
CA PHE A 86 22.29 -2.02 -23.17
C PHE A 86 21.43 -1.20 -24.14
N PRO A 87 20.49 -0.38 -23.64
CA PRO A 87 19.63 0.46 -24.49
C PRO A 87 20.41 1.42 -25.40
N VAL A 88 21.53 1.96 -24.91
CA VAL A 88 22.40 2.84 -25.70
C VAL A 88 23.01 2.11 -26.89
N PHE A 89 23.39 0.84 -26.72
CA PHE A 89 23.97 0.03 -27.78
C PHE A 89 22.92 -0.37 -28.83
N ALA A 90 21.70 -0.69 -28.40
CA ALA A 90 20.56 -0.91 -29.30
C ALA A 90 20.29 0.31 -30.19
N ARG A 91 20.22 1.52 -29.61
CA ARG A 91 19.99 2.77 -30.36
C ARG A 91 21.06 3.06 -31.42
N VAL A 92 22.33 2.70 -31.17
CA VAL A 92 23.40 2.84 -32.17
C VAL A 92 23.14 1.93 -33.38
N PHE A 93 22.73 0.69 -33.15
CA PHE A 93 22.40 -0.26 -34.22
C PHE A 93 21.11 0.11 -34.97
N GLU A 94 20.13 0.69 -34.28
CA GLU A 94 18.94 1.28 -34.91
C GLU A 94 19.31 2.47 -35.80
N ALA A 95 20.15 3.38 -35.32
CA ALA A 95 20.62 4.53 -36.09
C ALA A 95 21.41 4.12 -37.34
N ILE A 96 22.24 3.07 -37.26
CA ILE A 96 22.97 2.51 -38.41
C ILE A 96 21.99 1.93 -39.44
N ALA A 97 20.97 1.21 -39.00
CA ALA A 97 19.97 0.67 -39.93
C ALA A 97 19.08 1.75 -40.54
N GLY A 98 18.79 2.83 -39.81
CA GLY A 98 18.10 4.02 -40.31
C GLY A 98 18.83 4.75 -41.45
N LEU A 99 20.09 4.42 -41.74
CA LEU A 99 20.81 4.89 -42.94
C LEU A 99 20.44 4.10 -44.21
N GLY A 100 19.84 2.91 -44.04
CA GLY A 100 19.36 2.06 -45.12
C GLY A 100 17.86 2.24 -45.40
N PRO A 101 17.30 1.51 -46.38
CA PRO A 101 15.88 1.59 -46.73
C PRO A 101 14.94 0.94 -45.70
N PHE A 102 15.47 0.40 -44.60
CA PHE A 102 14.71 -0.34 -43.59
C PHE A 102 15.03 0.21 -42.20
N ALA A 103 14.07 0.90 -41.57
CA ALA A 103 14.18 1.30 -40.17
C ALA A 103 13.66 0.16 -39.29
N TRP A 104 14.52 -0.38 -38.42
CA TRP A 104 14.13 -1.40 -37.45
C TRP A 104 14.14 -0.86 -36.02
N HIS A 105 13.36 -1.48 -35.15
CA HIS A 105 13.37 -1.21 -33.71
C HIS A 105 13.79 -2.46 -32.95
N ILE A 106 14.69 -2.29 -31.99
CA ILE A 106 15.28 -3.34 -31.18
C ILE A 106 14.69 -3.26 -29.76
N THR A 107 13.90 -4.28 -29.39
CA THR A 107 13.42 -4.44 -28.03
C THR A 107 14.54 -4.92 -27.10
N VAL A 108 14.79 -4.18 -26.03
CA VAL A 108 15.79 -4.50 -25.00
C VAL A 108 15.14 -5.35 -23.91
N ASP A 109 15.35 -6.67 -23.97
CA ASP A 109 14.85 -7.63 -22.99
C ASP A 109 15.98 -8.59 -22.56
N PRO A 110 16.51 -8.47 -21.32
CA PRO A 110 17.55 -9.36 -20.81
C PRO A 110 17.14 -10.83 -20.75
N THR A 111 15.84 -11.15 -20.71
CA THR A 111 15.37 -12.54 -20.69
C THR A 111 15.61 -13.27 -22.01
N ASP A 112 15.89 -12.54 -23.10
CA ASP A 112 16.23 -13.12 -24.41
C ASP A 112 17.63 -13.74 -24.46
N LEU A 113 18.48 -13.48 -23.46
CA LEU A 113 19.77 -14.15 -23.31
C LEU A 113 19.64 -15.68 -23.14
N VAL A 114 18.43 -16.17 -22.83
CA VAL A 114 18.11 -17.61 -22.87
C VAL A 114 18.36 -18.24 -24.25
N ALA A 115 18.41 -17.45 -25.33
CA ALA A 115 18.70 -17.92 -26.68
C ALA A 115 20.22 -18.11 -26.94
N VAL A 116 21.12 -17.52 -26.14
CA VAL A 116 22.59 -17.60 -26.35
C VAL A 116 23.14 -19.04 -26.46
N PRO A 117 22.68 -20.04 -25.66
CA PRO A 117 23.11 -21.43 -25.80
C PRO A 117 22.93 -22.03 -27.20
N VAL A 118 22.06 -21.45 -28.03
CA VAL A 118 21.84 -21.87 -29.42
C VAL A 118 23.10 -21.69 -30.28
N LEU A 119 23.97 -20.74 -29.96
CA LEU A 119 25.25 -20.57 -30.66
C LEU A 119 26.17 -21.79 -30.50
N PHE A 120 26.05 -22.53 -29.39
CA PHE A 120 26.75 -23.81 -29.23
C PHE A 120 26.21 -24.85 -30.21
N ILE A 121 24.88 -24.90 -30.41
CA ILE A 121 24.24 -25.78 -31.40
C ILE A 121 24.69 -25.39 -32.81
N SER A 122 24.68 -24.09 -33.14
CA SER A 122 25.17 -23.55 -34.40
C SER A 122 26.59 -24.01 -34.71
N TYR A 123 27.52 -23.83 -33.75
CA TYR A 123 28.90 -24.28 -33.88
C TYR A 123 29.00 -25.80 -34.14
N ARG A 124 28.35 -26.61 -33.30
CA ARG A 124 28.45 -28.08 -33.36
C ARG A 124 27.87 -28.65 -34.64
N VAL A 125 26.74 -28.12 -35.11
CA VAL A 125 26.05 -28.63 -36.31
C VAL A 125 26.74 -28.14 -37.57
N PHE A 126 27.04 -26.84 -37.67
CA PHE A 126 27.51 -26.29 -38.94
C PHE A 126 28.98 -26.56 -39.23
N VAL A 127 29.86 -26.72 -38.23
CA VAL A 127 31.24 -27.18 -38.50
C VAL A 127 31.26 -28.53 -39.21
N ASN A 128 30.38 -29.45 -38.79
CA ASN A 128 30.25 -30.75 -39.43
C ASN A 128 29.67 -30.63 -40.84
N ALA A 129 28.67 -29.76 -41.03
CA ALA A 129 28.08 -29.50 -42.35
C ALA A 129 29.10 -28.89 -43.34
N MET A 130 29.93 -27.95 -42.87
CA MET A 130 30.97 -27.29 -43.67
C MET A 130 32.07 -28.25 -44.16
N GLN A 131 32.26 -29.38 -43.49
CA GLN A 131 33.26 -30.40 -43.86
C GLN A 131 32.73 -31.45 -44.83
N ARG A 132 31.41 -31.64 -44.91
CA ARG A 132 30.81 -32.63 -45.81
C ARG A 132 30.90 -32.12 -47.26
N PRO A 133 31.32 -32.95 -48.23
CA PRO A 133 31.29 -32.57 -49.62
C PRO A 133 29.85 -32.44 -50.11
N LEU A 134 29.54 -31.34 -50.81
CA LEU A 134 28.27 -31.10 -51.47
C LEU A 134 28.54 -30.57 -52.89
N PRO A 135 27.69 -30.90 -53.88
CA PRO A 135 27.82 -30.36 -55.23
C PRO A 135 27.62 -28.83 -55.22
N GLU A 136 28.49 -28.10 -55.91
CA GLU A 136 28.45 -26.64 -55.95
C GLU A 136 27.28 -26.14 -56.81
N ARG A 137 26.42 -25.32 -56.22
CA ARG A 137 25.29 -24.66 -56.89
C ARG A 137 25.39 -23.14 -56.66
N PRO A 138 26.16 -22.42 -57.50
CA PRO A 138 26.50 -21.02 -57.22
C PRO A 138 25.28 -20.09 -57.22
N MET A 139 24.27 -20.37 -58.07
CA MET A 139 23.05 -19.58 -58.12
C MET A 139 22.18 -19.77 -56.87
N THR A 140 22.03 -21.02 -56.41
CA THR A 140 21.31 -21.35 -55.16
C THR A 140 22.02 -20.75 -53.95
N GLN A 141 23.36 -20.82 -53.91
CA GLN A 141 24.15 -20.20 -52.84
C GLN A 141 23.90 -18.69 -52.77
N ARG A 142 23.97 -17.99 -53.90
CA ARG A 142 23.67 -16.55 -53.94
C ARG A 142 22.26 -16.25 -53.46
N GLY A 143 21.28 -17.07 -53.87
CA GLY A 143 19.90 -16.98 -53.40
C GLY A 143 19.79 -17.14 -51.87
N LEU A 144 20.46 -18.13 -51.28
CA LEU A 144 20.44 -18.35 -49.83
C LEU A 144 21.18 -17.27 -49.05
N VAL A 145 22.29 -16.73 -49.57
CA VAL A 145 22.99 -15.60 -48.95
C VAL A 145 22.11 -14.35 -48.97
N MET A 146 21.46 -14.05 -50.10
CA MET A 146 20.52 -12.94 -50.21
C MET A 146 19.33 -13.12 -49.28
N ALA A 147 18.69 -14.29 -49.31
CA ALA A 147 17.54 -14.60 -48.45
C ALA A 147 17.92 -14.54 -46.97
N GLY A 148 19.07 -15.08 -46.57
CA GLY A 148 19.58 -15.00 -45.21
C GLY A 148 19.90 -13.56 -44.78
N SER A 149 20.48 -12.76 -45.68
CA SER A 149 20.79 -11.34 -45.38
C SER A 149 19.50 -10.54 -45.21
N VAL A 150 18.53 -10.70 -46.12
CA VAL A 150 17.22 -10.05 -46.02
C VAL A 150 16.45 -10.52 -44.80
N ALA A 151 16.47 -11.81 -44.48
CA ALA A 151 15.78 -12.35 -43.30
C ALA A 151 16.40 -11.90 -41.98
N CYS A 152 17.73 -11.78 -41.89
CA CYS A 152 18.39 -11.16 -40.74
C CYS A 152 18.15 -9.65 -40.66
N MET A 153 17.65 -9.03 -41.75
CA MET A 153 17.19 -7.66 -41.82
C MET A 153 15.67 -7.53 -41.69
N ALA A 154 14.93 -8.64 -41.62
CA ALA A 154 13.48 -8.63 -41.69
C ALA A 154 12.90 -7.97 -40.45
N THR A 155 12.34 -6.79 -40.66
CA THR A 155 11.65 -6.00 -39.66
C THR A 155 10.22 -6.49 -39.56
N SER A 156 9.64 -6.46 -38.36
CA SER A 156 8.17 -6.28 -38.27
C SER A 156 7.82 -4.99 -39.03
N GLN A 157 6.66 -4.97 -39.69
CA GLN A 157 6.20 -3.77 -40.41
C GLN A 157 6.34 -2.54 -39.49
N PRO A 158 6.90 -1.41 -39.98
CA PRO A 158 6.70 -0.14 -39.32
C PRO A 158 5.19 0.01 -39.15
N THR A 159 4.73 0.31 -37.95
CA THR A 159 3.35 0.72 -37.73
C THR A 159 3.06 1.80 -38.78
N GLU A 160 2.17 1.50 -39.73
CA GLU A 160 1.75 2.42 -40.79
C GLU A 160 1.44 3.80 -40.17
N PRO A 161 1.71 4.91 -40.89
CA PRO A 161 1.32 6.23 -40.43
C PRO A 161 -0.19 6.22 -40.15
N PHE A 162 -0.51 6.43 -38.88
CA PHE A 162 -1.83 6.49 -38.25
C PHE A 162 -2.98 6.76 -39.25
N GLU A 163 -3.56 5.70 -39.81
CA GLU A 163 -4.94 5.76 -40.28
C GLU A 163 -5.78 5.92 -38.99
N PRO A 164 -6.55 7.01 -38.81
CA PRO A 164 -7.27 7.20 -37.56
C PRO A 164 -8.19 5.99 -37.35
N CYS A 165 -7.87 5.16 -36.36
CA CYS A 165 -8.65 3.97 -36.07
C CYS A 165 -10.10 4.43 -35.83
N PRO A 166 -11.10 3.80 -36.50
CA PRO A 166 -12.49 4.19 -36.34
C PRO A 166 -12.97 4.12 -34.89
N ASP A 167 -12.30 3.30 -34.06
CA ASP A 167 -12.50 3.17 -32.62
C ASP A 167 -11.15 3.05 -31.86
N PRO A 168 -10.61 4.17 -31.33
CA PRO A 168 -9.35 4.22 -30.60
C PRO A 168 -9.27 3.27 -29.38
N ILE A 169 -10.40 2.87 -28.81
CA ILE A 169 -10.48 2.01 -27.62
C ILE A 169 -10.27 0.54 -28.02
N ALA A 170 -10.87 0.08 -29.12
CA ALA A 170 -10.78 -1.31 -29.58
C ALA A 170 -9.39 -1.68 -30.15
N CYS A 171 -8.67 -0.70 -30.69
CA CYS A 171 -7.37 -0.88 -31.36
C CYS A 171 -6.16 -0.87 -30.40
N GLY A 172 -6.32 -0.57 -29.11
CA GLY A 172 -5.20 -0.45 -28.16
C GLY A 172 -4.26 0.74 -28.43
N ALA A 173 -4.70 1.72 -29.23
CA ALA A 173 -3.91 2.91 -29.56
C ALA A 173 -3.83 3.91 -28.39
N ILE A 174 -4.80 3.85 -27.47
CA ILE A 174 -4.78 4.62 -26.23
C ILE A 174 -4.11 3.74 -25.17
N PRO A 175 -3.02 4.20 -24.51
CA PRO A 175 -2.42 3.46 -23.42
C PRO A 175 -3.43 3.36 -22.27
N ARG A 176 -3.62 2.15 -21.74
CA ARG A 176 -4.55 1.87 -20.63
C ARG A 176 -3.86 1.07 -19.55
N GLU A 177 -4.17 1.38 -18.31
CA GLU A 177 -3.67 0.66 -17.15
C GLU A 177 -4.82 0.41 -16.17
N GLN A 178 -4.67 -0.61 -15.33
CA GLN A 178 -5.64 -0.85 -14.25
C GLN A 178 -5.47 0.26 -13.22
N ALA A 179 -6.52 1.07 -13.01
CA ALA A 179 -6.53 2.12 -12.00
C ALA A 179 -7.97 2.49 -11.60
N ALA A 180 -8.11 3.16 -10.46
CA ALA A 180 -9.37 3.78 -10.05
C ALA A 180 -9.46 5.23 -10.55
N LEU A 181 -8.36 5.97 -10.41
CA LEU A 181 -8.22 7.36 -10.86
C LEU A 181 -6.87 7.55 -11.57
N VAL A 182 -6.75 8.59 -12.39
CA VAL A 182 -5.54 8.92 -13.14
C VAL A 182 -5.26 10.42 -13.02
N ILE A 183 -4.05 10.81 -12.66
CA ILE A 183 -3.62 12.22 -12.75
C ILE A 183 -3.01 12.45 -14.14
N GLY A 184 -3.69 13.21 -15.00
CA GLY A 184 -3.25 13.49 -16.37
C GLY A 184 -2.41 14.76 -16.47
N ASN A 185 -1.21 14.72 -17.06
CA ASN A 185 -0.43 15.94 -17.32
C ASN A 185 -0.89 16.60 -18.62
N ASP A 186 -1.72 17.64 -18.48
CA ASP A 186 -2.23 18.45 -19.58
C ASP A 186 -1.36 19.70 -19.84
N THR A 187 -0.12 19.70 -19.34
CA THR A 187 0.86 20.76 -19.63
C THR A 187 1.84 20.33 -20.71
N ASP A 188 2.42 21.31 -21.40
CA ASP A 188 3.41 21.07 -22.46
C ASP A 188 4.80 20.63 -21.95
N ALA A 189 4.97 20.51 -20.63
CA ALA A 189 6.24 20.18 -19.99
C ALA A 189 6.14 18.89 -19.16
N GLN A 190 7.26 18.16 -19.04
CA GLN A 190 7.36 17.05 -18.12
C GLN A 190 7.22 17.54 -16.66
N ARG A 191 6.47 16.80 -15.83
CA ARG A 191 6.23 17.14 -14.42
C ARG A 191 6.73 16.02 -13.51
N LEU A 192 7.53 16.37 -12.51
CA LEU A 192 7.93 15.44 -11.46
C LEU A 192 6.86 15.41 -10.36
N MET A 193 6.00 14.39 -10.41
CA MET A 193 4.94 14.16 -9.43
C MET A 193 5.49 13.35 -8.26
N ARG A 194 5.07 13.70 -7.04
CA ARG A 194 5.36 12.96 -5.80
C ARG A 194 4.04 12.48 -5.23
N VAL A 195 3.90 11.17 -5.06
CA VAL A 195 2.69 10.54 -4.54
C VAL A 195 3.02 9.84 -3.23
N ARG A 196 2.33 10.20 -2.15
CA ARG A 196 2.47 9.54 -0.85
C ARG A 196 1.19 8.80 -0.52
N PRO A 197 1.19 7.46 -0.44
CA PRO A 197 0.07 6.72 0.11
C PRO A 197 0.01 6.87 1.65
N LEU A 198 -1.13 6.56 2.25
CA LEU A 198 -1.20 6.31 3.70
C LEU A 198 -0.27 5.14 4.09
N LYS A 199 0.36 5.20 5.26
CA LYS A 199 1.18 4.07 5.75
C LYS A 199 0.32 2.82 5.91
N ASP A 200 0.94 1.65 5.79
CA ASP A 200 0.25 0.37 5.99
C ASP A 200 -0.22 0.13 7.43
N SER A 201 0.37 0.83 8.40
CA SER A 201 -0.02 0.80 9.79
C SER A 201 -1.26 1.64 10.11
N VAL A 202 -1.73 2.50 9.18
CA VAL A 202 -2.91 3.34 9.41
C VAL A 202 -4.18 2.51 9.27
N GLN A 203 -4.98 2.48 10.34
CA GLN A 203 -6.32 1.89 10.36
C GLN A 203 -7.37 3.00 10.43
N TYR A 204 -8.43 2.85 9.64
CA TYR A 204 -9.49 3.85 9.54
C TYR A 204 -10.82 3.24 9.07
N LEU A 205 -11.92 3.90 9.43
CA LEU A 205 -13.23 3.66 8.83
C LEU A 205 -13.48 4.67 7.70
N CYS A 206 -13.98 4.19 6.56
CA CYS A 206 -14.19 5.03 5.38
C CYS A 206 -15.27 6.10 5.57
N SER A 207 -16.26 5.83 6.41
CA SER A 207 -17.27 6.83 6.80
C SER A 207 -16.64 8.04 7.48
N ASP A 208 -15.53 7.83 8.21
CA ASP A 208 -14.87 8.89 8.97
C ASP A 208 -13.86 9.63 8.11
N LEU A 209 -13.08 8.89 7.32
CA LEU A 209 -12.11 9.48 6.40
C LEU A 209 -12.81 10.33 5.34
N LEU A 210 -13.88 9.84 4.71
CA LEU A 210 -14.52 10.53 3.59
C LEU A 210 -15.52 11.62 4.00
N ALA A 211 -15.89 11.71 5.28
CA ALA A 211 -16.78 12.78 5.76
C ALA A 211 -16.11 14.17 5.70
N ASP A 212 -14.82 14.23 6.07
CA ASP A 212 -13.98 15.44 5.94
C ASP A 212 -12.50 15.02 5.82
N PRO A 213 -12.04 14.62 4.62
CA PRO A 213 -10.69 14.07 4.45
C PRO A 213 -9.58 15.01 4.89
N THR A 214 -9.75 16.31 4.66
CA THR A 214 -8.77 17.35 4.99
C THR A 214 -8.53 17.45 6.49
N ARG A 215 -9.59 17.31 7.30
CA ARG A 215 -9.45 17.28 8.76
C ARG A 215 -9.22 15.90 9.34
N ALA A 216 -9.69 14.85 8.68
CA ALA A 216 -9.59 13.52 9.21
C ALA A 216 -8.13 13.02 9.19
N LEU A 217 -7.36 13.43 8.17
CA LEU A 217 -5.97 13.03 7.97
C LEU A 217 -5.01 14.13 8.37
N SER A 218 -3.86 13.73 8.91
CA SER A 218 -2.68 14.58 9.12
C SER A 218 -1.54 14.14 8.19
N ARG A 219 -0.50 14.96 8.04
CA ARG A 219 0.62 14.65 7.12
C ARG A 219 1.48 13.49 7.61
N GLU A 220 1.52 13.28 8.91
CA GLU A 220 2.26 12.26 9.63
C GLU A 220 1.75 10.85 9.30
N LEU A 221 0.50 10.71 8.85
CA LEU A 221 -0.10 9.43 8.44
C LEU A 221 0.36 8.95 7.05
N PHE A 222 1.02 9.80 6.28
CA PHE A 222 1.48 9.47 4.93
C PHE A 222 2.89 8.86 4.96
N GLY A 223 3.10 7.89 4.09
CA GLY A 223 4.36 7.19 3.91
C GLY A 223 5.38 8.00 3.10
N PRO A 224 6.52 7.36 2.74
CA PRO A 224 7.47 7.95 1.82
C PRO A 224 6.81 8.26 0.46
N ALA A 225 7.36 9.24 -0.25
CA ALA A 225 6.87 9.62 -1.56
C ALA A 225 7.49 8.77 -2.66
N ASP A 226 6.66 8.25 -3.54
CA ASP A 226 7.08 7.73 -4.84
C ASP A 226 7.13 8.87 -5.86
N ALA A 227 8.26 8.99 -6.55
CA ALA A 227 8.48 10.04 -7.53
C ALA A 227 8.27 9.52 -8.95
N TRP A 228 7.42 10.21 -9.71
CA TRP A 228 7.02 9.85 -11.06
C TRP A 228 7.31 11.00 -12.01
N LEU A 229 8.07 10.74 -13.07
CA LEU A 229 8.24 11.70 -14.15
C LEU A 229 7.09 11.53 -15.15
N LEU A 230 6.16 12.49 -15.16
CA LEU A 230 4.96 12.45 -15.98
C LEU A 230 5.15 13.30 -17.24
N GLU A 231 5.18 12.64 -18.40
CA GLU A 231 5.32 13.31 -19.69
C GLU A 231 4.05 14.08 -20.09
N PRO A 232 4.16 15.10 -20.98
CA PRO A 232 2.99 15.73 -21.58
C PRO A 232 2.05 14.69 -22.18
N ASN A 233 0.75 14.89 -21.97
CA ASN A 233 -0.32 14.02 -22.43
C ASN A 233 -0.38 12.61 -21.82
N ARG A 234 0.40 12.33 -20.77
CA ARG A 234 0.38 11.05 -20.05
C ARG A 234 -0.28 11.17 -18.69
N GLY A 235 -0.85 10.06 -18.23
CA GLY A 235 -1.52 9.91 -16.95
C GLY A 235 -0.77 9.01 -15.98
N LEU A 236 -0.77 9.40 -14.70
CA LEU A 236 -0.27 8.62 -13.57
C LEU A 236 -1.45 7.86 -12.94
N PRO A 237 -1.49 6.52 -13.03
CA PRO A 237 -2.56 5.73 -12.42
C PRO A 237 -2.46 5.70 -10.88
N LEU A 238 -3.60 5.81 -10.22
CA LEU A 238 -3.77 5.64 -8.78
C LEU A 238 -4.68 4.45 -8.51
N LEU A 239 -4.25 3.56 -7.61
CA LEU A 239 -4.86 2.27 -7.35
C LEU A 239 -5.73 2.30 -6.10
N ASN A 240 -6.66 1.35 -6.01
CA ASN A 240 -7.35 1.05 -4.76
C ASN A 240 -6.47 0.18 -3.86
N LYS A 241 -6.67 0.29 -2.54
CA LYS A 241 -6.06 -0.64 -1.59
C LYS A 241 -7.00 -1.84 -1.38
N THR A 242 -6.46 -3.05 -1.50
CA THR A 242 -7.27 -4.29 -1.46
C THR A 242 -7.97 -4.56 -0.12
N SER A 243 -7.52 -3.94 0.97
CA SER A 243 -8.03 -4.18 2.32
C SER A 243 -9.04 -3.16 2.83
N THR A 244 -9.36 -2.10 2.07
CA THR A 244 -10.22 -1.00 2.52
C THR A 244 -11.21 -0.58 1.42
N ASN A 245 -12.36 -0.05 1.82
CA ASN A 245 -13.40 0.44 0.89
C ASN A 245 -13.18 1.89 0.44
N CYS A 246 -12.05 2.48 0.78
CA CYS A 246 -11.62 3.82 0.41
C CYS A 246 -10.11 3.93 0.52
N VAL A 247 -9.55 4.94 -0.11
CA VAL A 247 -8.10 5.20 -0.14
C VAL A 247 -7.83 6.71 -0.17
N ALA A 248 -6.64 7.09 0.27
CA ALA A 248 -6.16 8.48 0.22
C ALA A 248 -4.68 8.55 -0.15
N TYR A 249 -4.34 9.59 -0.91
CA TYR A 249 -2.99 9.92 -1.37
C TYR A 249 -2.72 11.41 -1.15
N LEU A 250 -1.53 11.75 -0.67
CA LEU A 250 -1.05 13.12 -0.65
C LEU A 250 -0.11 13.32 -1.84
N VAL A 251 -0.50 14.17 -2.78
CA VAL A 251 0.23 14.41 -4.02
C VAL A 251 0.78 15.83 -4.08
N ASP A 252 1.97 15.99 -4.64
CA ASP A 252 2.55 17.30 -4.92
C ASP A 252 3.49 17.24 -6.13
N ALA A 253 3.87 18.41 -6.65
CA ALA A 253 4.85 18.55 -7.72
C ALA A 253 5.51 19.94 -7.64
N ASP A 254 6.57 20.17 -8.41
CA ASP A 254 7.17 21.50 -8.50
C ASP A 254 6.17 22.50 -9.09
N GLY A 255 5.73 23.46 -8.28
CA GLY A 255 4.70 24.45 -8.62
C GLY A 255 3.27 24.05 -8.26
N LEU A 256 3.02 22.80 -7.85
CA LEU A 256 1.75 22.31 -7.32
C LEU A 256 1.84 22.25 -5.79
N SER A 257 0.97 23.01 -5.11
CA SER A 257 0.83 22.88 -3.65
C SER A 257 0.37 21.47 -3.30
N PRO A 258 0.78 20.89 -2.15
CA PRO A 258 0.29 19.58 -1.75
C PRO A 258 -1.24 19.53 -1.77
N THR A 259 -1.77 18.46 -2.37
CA THR A 259 -3.20 18.24 -2.56
C THR A 259 -3.55 16.83 -2.09
N LEU A 260 -4.67 16.69 -1.40
CA LEU A 260 -5.18 15.40 -0.95
C LEU A 260 -6.09 14.83 -2.03
N ILE A 261 -5.88 13.56 -2.39
CA ILE A 261 -6.80 12.82 -3.25
C ILE A 261 -7.34 11.65 -2.43
N ALA A 262 -8.66 11.60 -2.22
CA ALA A 262 -9.31 10.55 -1.44
C ALA A 262 -10.63 10.13 -2.08
N TRP A 263 -10.97 8.83 -2.06
CA TRP A 263 -12.21 8.35 -2.66
C TRP A 263 -12.69 7.02 -2.08
N SER A 264 -13.97 6.72 -2.35
CA SER A 264 -14.59 5.42 -2.09
C SER A 264 -14.34 4.46 -3.25
N THR A 265 -13.95 3.22 -2.96
CA THR A 265 -13.74 2.18 -4.00
C THR A 265 -15.04 1.76 -4.68
N LEU A 266 -16.19 2.07 -4.08
CA LEU A 266 -17.51 1.87 -4.68
C LEU A 266 -17.84 2.94 -5.73
N GLU A 267 -17.38 4.17 -5.51
CA GLU A 267 -17.59 5.28 -6.45
C GLU A 267 -16.60 5.19 -7.62
N PHE A 268 -15.34 4.88 -7.31
CA PHE A 268 -14.27 4.68 -8.30
C PHE A 268 -13.67 3.27 -8.15
N PRO A 269 -14.34 2.24 -8.72
CA PRO A 269 -13.76 0.90 -8.78
C PRO A 269 -12.60 0.86 -9.77
N GLU A 270 -11.65 -0.05 -9.54
CA GLU A 270 -10.54 -0.23 -10.47
C GLU A 270 -11.04 -0.82 -11.80
N ASN A 271 -10.63 -0.18 -12.89
CA ASN A 271 -10.89 -0.63 -14.25
C ASN A 271 -9.66 -0.37 -15.11
N PHE A 272 -9.64 -0.93 -16.32
CA PHE A 272 -8.66 -0.49 -17.32
C PHE A 272 -9.07 0.88 -17.82
N VAL A 273 -8.36 1.92 -17.40
CA VAL A 273 -8.64 3.32 -17.73
C VAL A 273 -7.53 3.91 -18.60
N SER A 274 -7.87 4.89 -19.43
CA SER A 274 -6.90 5.60 -20.27
C SER A 274 -5.84 6.33 -19.43
N THR A 275 -4.57 6.16 -19.77
CA THR A 275 -3.43 6.93 -19.25
C THR A 275 -2.93 7.98 -20.26
N SER A 276 -3.83 8.45 -21.15
CA SER A 276 -3.58 9.53 -22.11
C SER A 276 -4.61 10.66 -21.95
N THR A 277 -4.15 11.90 -21.78
CA THR A 277 -5.05 13.07 -21.66
C THR A 277 -5.78 13.39 -22.96
N LEU A 278 -5.33 12.83 -24.09
CA LEU A 278 -5.97 12.98 -25.40
C LEU A 278 -7.24 12.14 -25.53
N ALA A 279 -7.45 11.17 -24.64
CA ALA A 279 -8.62 10.32 -24.62
C ALA A 279 -9.05 10.04 -23.15
N PRO A 280 -9.51 11.07 -22.42
CA PRO A 280 -9.95 10.92 -21.04
C PRO A 280 -11.26 10.13 -20.97
N GLU A 281 -11.43 9.33 -19.92
CA GLU A 281 -12.61 8.47 -19.75
C GLU A 281 -13.46 8.93 -18.57
N GLY A 282 -14.56 9.61 -18.90
CA GLY A 282 -15.53 10.07 -17.91
C GLY A 282 -14.86 10.89 -16.79
N ASN A 283 -15.18 10.54 -15.56
CA ASN A 283 -14.67 11.22 -14.36
C ASN A 283 -13.49 10.47 -13.71
N THR A 284 -12.73 9.66 -14.45
CA THR A 284 -11.59 8.91 -13.89
C THR A 284 -10.27 9.67 -14.01
N MET A 285 -10.22 10.74 -14.80
CA MET A 285 -9.01 11.53 -15.04
C MET A 285 -9.10 12.91 -14.38
N ILE A 286 -8.10 13.21 -13.55
CA ILE A 286 -7.90 14.50 -12.90
C ILE A 286 -6.78 15.23 -13.64
N ASN A 287 -7.13 16.24 -14.42
CA ASN A 287 -6.16 16.97 -15.23
C ASN A 287 -5.29 17.90 -14.36
N LEU A 288 -3.98 17.83 -14.57
CA LEU A 288 -2.98 18.73 -14.05
C LEU A 288 -2.69 19.79 -15.11
N SER A 289 -3.04 21.04 -14.84
CA SER A 289 -2.89 22.15 -15.78
C SER A 289 -2.43 23.44 -15.07
N LEU A 290 -2.09 24.46 -15.84
CA LEU A 290 -1.81 25.79 -15.29
C LEU A 290 -3.13 26.56 -15.14
N ASP A 291 -3.37 27.10 -13.95
CA ASP A 291 -4.52 27.96 -13.68
C ASP A 291 -4.38 29.34 -14.38
N ALA A 292 -5.39 30.19 -14.22
CA ALA A 292 -5.40 31.53 -14.82
C ALA A 292 -4.23 32.43 -14.37
N ASN A 293 -3.56 32.10 -13.26
CA ASN A 293 -2.42 32.82 -12.71
C ASN A 293 -1.08 32.16 -13.10
N GLY A 294 -1.09 31.10 -13.91
CA GLY A 294 0.08 30.35 -14.29
C GLY A 294 0.63 29.43 -13.19
N LYS A 295 -0.17 29.12 -12.15
CA LYS A 295 0.19 28.16 -11.10
C LYS A 295 -0.32 26.78 -11.48
N LEU A 296 0.46 25.75 -11.18
CA LEU A 296 0.06 24.36 -11.43
C LEU A 296 -1.05 23.95 -10.46
N ALA A 297 -2.14 23.40 -10.98
CA ALA A 297 -3.31 22.97 -10.21
C ALA A 297 -3.90 21.67 -10.78
N LEU A 298 -4.56 20.91 -9.92
CA LEU A 298 -5.42 19.81 -10.34
C LEU A 298 -6.82 20.36 -10.61
N ALA A 299 -7.48 19.83 -11.64
CA ALA A 299 -8.86 20.16 -11.96
C ALA A 299 -9.82 19.81 -10.81
N ASP A 300 -10.91 20.58 -10.71
CA ASP A 300 -11.99 20.31 -9.76
C ASP A 300 -12.53 18.89 -9.96
N HIS A 301 -12.55 18.11 -8.89
CA HIS A 301 -12.94 16.71 -8.93
C HIS A 301 -13.45 16.27 -7.54
N PRO A 302 -14.48 15.41 -7.43
CA PRO A 302 -15.03 14.97 -6.13
C PRO A 302 -14.01 14.26 -5.22
N ALA A 303 -12.97 13.67 -5.82
CA ALA A 303 -11.89 13.04 -5.07
C ALA A 303 -10.74 14.00 -4.67
N VAL A 304 -10.78 15.28 -5.05
CA VAL A 304 -9.71 16.25 -4.79
C VAL A 304 -10.10 17.15 -3.62
N PHE A 305 -9.23 17.20 -2.61
CA PHE A 305 -9.41 17.93 -1.36
C PHE A 305 -8.18 18.78 -1.05
N GLU A 306 -8.37 19.81 -0.22
CA GLU A 306 -7.23 20.53 0.35
C GLU A 306 -6.36 19.56 1.17
N ALA A 307 -5.04 19.70 1.05
CA ALA A 307 -4.13 18.91 1.86
C ALA A 307 -4.30 19.23 3.35
N PRO A 308 -4.05 18.25 4.24
CA PRO A 308 -3.96 18.49 5.66
C PRO A 308 -3.02 19.65 5.99
N ALA A 309 -3.41 20.45 6.98
CA ALA A 309 -2.62 21.57 7.46
C ALA A 309 -1.23 21.10 7.93
N LEU A 310 -0.23 21.96 7.78
CA LEU A 310 1.11 21.72 8.35
C LEU A 310 1.11 21.90 9.88
N GLU A 311 0.30 22.83 10.36
CA GLU A 311 0.15 23.15 11.77
C GLU A 311 -1.33 23.08 12.11
N GLU A 312 -1.68 22.20 13.03
CA GLU A 312 -3.05 21.97 13.43
C GLU A 312 -3.45 22.92 14.55
N VAL A 313 -4.65 23.47 14.44
CA VAL A 313 -5.24 24.27 15.51
C VAL A 313 -5.74 23.31 16.59
N GLN A 314 -5.08 23.32 17.74
CA GLN A 314 -5.50 22.50 18.88
C GLN A 314 -6.87 22.99 19.38
N PRO A 315 -7.87 22.08 19.51
CA PRO A 315 -9.18 22.45 20.03
C PRO A 315 -9.06 22.86 21.50
N THR A 316 -9.92 23.80 21.91
CA THR A 316 -9.94 24.34 23.27
C THR A 316 -11.24 23.98 24.00
N GLY A 317 -11.22 24.03 25.33
CA GLY A 317 -12.41 23.80 26.14
C GLY A 317 -12.84 22.33 26.11
N ALA A 318 -14.15 22.08 25.96
CA ALA A 318 -14.73 20.73 26.04
C ALA A 318 -14.33 19.77 24.92
N CYS A 319 -13.68 20.27 23.86
CA CYS A 319 -13.14 19.46 22.77
C CYS A 319 -11.62 19.33 22.81
N ALA A 320 -10.95 19.94 23.81
CA ALA A 320 -9.50 19.82 23.96
C ALA A 320 -9.13 18.35 24.22
N PRO A 321 -8.00 17.87 23.67
CA PRO A 321 -7.51 16.54 23.99
C PRO A 321 -7.28 16.41 25.50
N THR A 322 -7.64 15.27 26.05
CA THR A 322 -7.34 14.93 27.45
C THR A 322 -5.82 14.94 27.63
N ASP A 323 -5.33 15.69 28.62
CA ASP A 323 -3.89 15.73 28.96
C ASP A 323 -3.38 14.29 29.18
N PRO A 324 -2.27 13.87 28.54
CA PRO A 324 -1.68 12.55 28.77
C PRO A 324 -1.38 12.22 30.24
N GLY A 325 -1.19 13.23 31.09
CA GLY A 325 -1.01 13.08 32.54
C GLY A 325 -2.30 12.87 33.32
N VAL A 326 -3.47 13.08 32.70
CA VAL A 326 -4.79 12.83 33.30
C VAL A 326 -5.26 11.44 32.91
N GLY A 327 -5.35 10.56 33.90
CA GLY A 327 -5.82 9.21 33.73
C GLY A 327 -5.80 8.39 35.02
N ILE A 328 -6.18 7.12 34.92
CA ILE A 328 -6.08 6.16 36.01
C ILE A 328 -4.75 5.39 35.94
N ALA A 329 -4.19 5.13 37.11
CA ALA A 329 -2.96 4.37 37.24
C ALA A 329 -2.97 3.58 38.54
N TRP A 330 -2.16 2.53 38.63
CA TRP A 330 -2.00 1.76 39.87
C TRP A 330 -0.62 1.10 39.93
N SER A 331 -0.24 0.68 41.14
CA SER A 331 1.02 -0.04 41.35
C SER A 331 1.12 -1.33 40.55
N THR A 332 2.28 -1.52 39.94
CA THR A 332 2.67 -2.78 39.32
C THR A 332 4.08 -3.14 39.79
N PRO A 333 4.30 -4.35 40.37
CA PRO A 333 3.31 -5.38 40.68
C PRO A 333 2.35 -4.98 41.82
N LEU A 334 1.19 -5.65 41.88
CA LEU A 334 0.24 -5.51 43.00
C LEU A 334 0.73 -6.25 44.26
N PRO A 335 0.30 -5.85 45.47
CA PRO A 335 0.77 -6.43 46.75
C PRO A 335 0.31 -7.89 47.00
N GLY A 336 -0.53 -8.47 46.14
CA GLY A 336 -1.16 -9.79 46.30
C GLY A 336 -2.66 -9.67 46.59
N ALA A 337 -3.37 -10.80 46.74
CA ALA A 337 -4.84 -10.81 46.88
C ALA A 337 -5.36 -10.26 48.23
N GLY A 338 -4.54 -10.26 49.29
CA GLY A 338 -4.97 -9.87 50.64
C GLY A 338 -5.67 -11.00 51.41
N PRO A 339 -6.44 -10.68 52.47
CA PRO A 339 -6.81 -9.35 52.92
C PRO A 339 -5.65 -8.62 53.63
N PHE A 340 -5.51 -7.32 53.37
CA PHE A 340 -4.56 -6.43 54.04
C PHE A 340 -5.30 -5.42 54.91
N LYS A 341 -4.77 -5.12 56.09
CA LYS A 341 -5.31 -4.03 56.91
C LYS A 341 -4.75 -2.68 56.42
N VAL A 342 -5.63 -1.73 56.12
CA VAL A 342 -5.25 -0.38 55.73
C VAL A 342 -4.77 0.39 56.95
N VAL A 343 -3.53 0.89 56.92
CA VAL A 343 -2.93 1.71 57.98
C VAL A 343 -3.28 3.18 57.79
N SER A 344 -3.14 3.67 56.56
CA SER A 344 -3.50 5.03 56.15
C SER A 344 -3.75 5.09 54.65
N VAL A 345 -4.48 6.13 54.23
CA VAL A 345 -4.65 6.51 52.82
C VAL A 345 -4.18 7.96 52.70
N GLU A 346 -3.15 8.20 51.89
CA GLU A 346 -2.57 9.51 51.66
C GLU A 346 -2.88 9.96 50.22
N SER A 347 -3.66 11.02 50.08
CA SER A 347 -4.11 11.55 48.79
C SER A 347 -3.27 12.74 48.35
N SER A 348 -2.93 12.79 47.07
CA SER A 348 -2.24 13.88 46.41
C SER A 348 -3.21 14.72 45.55
N PRO A 349 -2.91 16.01 45.24
CA PRO A 349 -3.78 16.87 44.44
C PRO A 349 -4.02 16.42 42.99
N ASP A 350 -3.26 15.43 42.51
CA ASP A 350 -3.39 14.80 41.18
C ASP A 350 -4.31 13.57 41.20
N ASP A 351 -5.16 13.43 42.22
CA ASP A 351 -6.07 12.28 42.40
C ASP A 351 -5.34 10.92 42.49
N CYS A 352 -4.07 10.94 42.91
CA CYS A 352 -3.33 9.74 43.27
C CYS A 352 -3.36 9.48 44.78
N HIS A 353 -3.61 8.23 45.16
CA HIS A 353 -3.79 7.79 46.53
C HIS A 353 -2.79 6.69 46.89
N MET A 354 -1.94 6.93 47.87
CA MET A 354 -1.07 5.92 48.46
C MET A 354 -1.81 5.23 49.62
N ILE A 355 -2.03 3.92 49.46
CA ILE A 355 -2.64 3.05 50.47
C ILE A 355 -1.50 2.33 51.19
N VAL A 356 -1.31 2.67 52.47
CA VAL A 356 -0.32 2.01 53.33
C VAL A 356 -0.96 0.77 53.92
N LEU A 357 -0.37 -0.40 53.66
CA LEU A 357 -0.89 -1.70 54.06
C LEU A 357 -0.05 -2.27 55.22
N GLU A 358 -0.70 -2.90 56.19
CA GLU A 358 -0.02 -3.57 57.31
C GLU A 358 0.71 -4.81 56.81
N ASN A 359 2.01 -4.94 57.14
CA ASN A 359 2.87 -6.07 56.75
C ASN A 359 2.94 -6.36 55.23
N SER A 360 2.67 -5.36 54.40
CA SER A 360 2.70 -5.47 52.93
C SER A 360 3.24 -4.16 52.33
N PRO A 361 3.87 -4.18 51.15
CA PRO A 361 4.25 -2.94 50.46
C PRO A 361 3.05 -2.01 50.28
N SER A 362 3.26 -0.70 50.47
CA SER A 362 2.29 0.31 50.10
C SER A 362 2.02 0.25 48.60
N MET A 363 0.77 0.51 48.21
CA MET A 363 0.40 0.62 46.80
C MET A 363 -0.17 2.01 46.52
N PHE A 364 -0.03 2.47 45.29
CA PHE A 364 -0.71 3.65 44.78
C PHE A 364 -1.83 3.25 43.83
N ILE A 365 -2.88 4.06 43.80
CA ILE A 365 -3.93 4.04 42.80
C ILE A 365 -4.34 5.50 42.51
N CYS A 366 -4.39 5.87 41.24
CA CYS A 366 -4.85 7.17 40.77
C CYS A 366 -6.25 6.99 40.20
N VAL A 367 -7.23 7.54 40.91
CA VAL A 367 -8.67 7.53 40.61
C VAL A 367 -9.26 8.79 41.21
N PRO A 368 -10.38 9.35 40.68
CA PRO A 368 -10.95 10.56 41.24
C PRO A 368 -11.14 10.46 42.76
N ALA A 369 -10.85 11.51 43.52
CA ALA A 369 -10.96 11.46 44.99
C ALA A 369 -12.35 11.01 45.49
N ALA A 370 -13.42 11.31 44.75
CA ALA A 370 -14.78 10.85 45.03
C ALA A 370 -14.95 9.32 44.90
N ALA A 371 -14.04 8.64 44.20
CA ALA A 371 -14.03 7.20 43.98
C ALA A 371 -13.10 6.44 44.97
N MET A 372 -12.61 7.11 46.01
CA MET A 372 -11.73 6.52 47.04
C MET A 372 -12.45 6.39 48.40
N PRO A 373 -13.23 5.31 48.64
CA PRO A 373 -14.02 5.17 49.86
C PRO A 373 -13.25 4.59 51.05
N PHE A 374 -12.04 4.05 50.85
CA PHE A 374 -11.31 3.29 51.86
C PHE A 374 -10.68 4.18 52.93
N GLN A 375 -10.64 3.68 54.17
CA GLN A 375 -10.10 4.38 55.33
C GLN A 375 -9.17 3.49 56.16
N ALA A 376 -8.39 4.12 57.04
CA ALA A 376 -7.58 3.41 58.01
C ALA A 376 -8.44 2.45 58.85
N GLY A 377 -8.04 1.19 58.94
CA GLY A 377 -8.75 0.12 59.63
C GLY A 377 -9.51 -0.84 58.73
N ASP A 378 -9.76 -0.49 57.46
CA ASP A 378 -10.43 -1.38 56.51
C ASP A 378 -9.57 -2.62 56.21
N LEU A 379 -10.25 -3.75 55.96
CA LEU A 379 -9.63 -4.95 55.39
C LEU A 379 -9.83 -4.93 53.87
N LEU A 380 -8.73 -4.87 53.13
CA LEU A 380 -8.70 -4.67 51.69
C LEU A 380 -8.17 -5.92 50.97
N GLU A 381 -8.96 -6.43 50.03
CA GLU A 381 -8.53 -7.40 49.03
C GLU A 381 -8.20 -6.68 47.72
N VAL A 382 -7.15 -7.12 47.04
CA VAL A 382 -6.60 -6.45 45.86
C VAL A 382 -6.37 -7.46 44.74
N GLU A 383 -7.12 -7.33 43.65
CA GLU A 383 -7.07 -8.31 42.56
C GLU A 383 -6.85 -7.64 41.21
N PRO A 384 -5.97 -8.16 40.34
CA PRO A 384 -5.89 -7.69 38.97
C PRO A 384 -7.15 -8.11 38.21
N VAL A 385 -7.60 -7.26 37.30
CA VAL A 385 -8.70 -7.54 36.38
C VAL A 385 -8.19 -7.50 34.96
N THR A 386 -8.61 -8.48 34.15
CA THR A 386 -8.31 -8.51 32.72
C THR A 386 -9.56 -8.96 31.98
N ILE A 387 -9.95 -8.21 30.96
CA ILE A 387 -11.07 -8.50 30.08
C ILE A 387 -10.49 -8.71 28.69
N SER A 388 -10.69 -9.91 28.14
CA SER A 388 -10.23 -10.30 26.81
C SER A 388 -11.30 -11.07 26.01
N GLY A 389 -12.56 -11.01 26.45
CA GLY A 389 -13.68 -11.73 25.85
C GLY A 389 -15.03 -11.18 26.31
N GLY A 390 -16.10 -11.54 25.60
CA GLY A 390 -17.44 -10.97 25.75
C GLY A 390 -17.87 -10.16 24.52
N SER A 391 -19.09 -9.61 24.58
CA SER A 391 -19.61 -8.69 23.55
C SER A 391 -20.06 -7.42 24.24
N PHE A 392 -19.54 -6.30 23.78
CA PHE A 392 -19.71 -4.99 24.38
C PHE A 392 -20.04 -4.00 23.27
N ALA A 393 -21.17 -3.29 23.38
CA ALA A 393 -21.60 -2.37 22.33
C ALA A 393 -20.58 -1.23 22.16
N GLU A 394 -19.95 -0.79 23.25
CA GLU A 394 -18.98 0.30 23.25
C GLU A 394 -17.65 -0.02 22.56
N THR A 395 -17.37 -1.28 22.22
CA THR A 395 -16.13 -1.66 21.48
C THR A 395 -16.28 -1.46 19.98
N ASN A 396 -17.47 -1.10 19.49
CA ASN A 396 -17.76 -0.90 18.08
C ASN A 396 -17.34 -2.09 17.19
N GLY A 397 -17.56 -3.31 17.70
CA GLY A 397 -17.22 -4.56 17.00
C GLY A 397 -15.76 -4.99 17.11
N GLU A 398 -14.89 -4.22 17.75
CA GLU A 398 -13.53 -4.66 18.07
C GLU A 398 -13.53 -5.64 19.27
N ALA A 399 -12.47 -6.46 19.35
CA ALA A 399 -12.28 -7.37 20.47
C ALA A 399 -12.18 -6.57 21.79
N PRO A 400 -12.90 -6.98 22.85
CA PRO A 400 -12.80 -6.31 24.14
C PRO A 400 -11.43 -6.60 24.77
N ILE A 401 -10.75 -5.53 25.17
CA ILE A 401 -9.44 -5.52 25.79
C ILE A 401 -9.47 -4.44 26.88
N ALA A 402 -9.46 -4.87 28.14
CA ALA A 402 -9.27 -3.97 29.26
C ALA A 402 -8.44 -4.63 30.36
N GLU A 403 -7.68 -3.81 31.06
CA GLU A 403 -6.96 -4.20 32.27
C GLU A 403 -7.31 -3.27 33.42
N GLY A 404 -7.15 -3.75 34.64
CA GLY A 404 -7.60 -3.02 35.80
C GLY A 404 -7.18 -3.60 37.12
N VAL A 405 -7.67 -2.95 38.17
CA VAL A 405 -7.55 -3.41 39.55
C VAL A 405 -8.92 -3.35 40.21
N ARG A 406 -9.22 -4.39 40.97
CA ARG A 406 -10.38 -4.48 41.86
C ARG A 406 -9.90 -4.40 43.30
N LEU A 407 -10.44 -3.46 44.05
CA LEU A 407 -10.22 -3.28 45.48
C LEU A 407 -11.53 -3.59 46.19
N ARG A 408 -11.54 -4.57 47.10
CA ARG A 408 -12.73 -4.97 47.85
C ARG A 408 -12.51 -4.81 49.35
N SER A 409 -13.44 -4.15 50.01
CA SER A 409 -13.52 -4.05 51.47
C SER A 409 -14.84 -4.59 51.99
N GLY A 410 -15.06 -4.52 53.31
CA GLY A 410 -16.34 -4.84 53.91
C GLY A 410 -17.48 -3.88 53.54
N THR A 411 -17.17 -2.69 53.01
CA THR A 411 -18.18 -1.62 52.72
C THR A 411 -18.31 -1.28 51.24
N HIS A 412 -17.23 -1.37 50.47
CA HIS A 412 -17.19 -0.97 49.06
C HIS A 412 -16.31 -1.88 48.21
N ILE A 413 -16.65 -1.99 46.94
CA ILE A 413 -15.83 -2.51 45.83
C ILE A 413 -15.50 -1.33 44.91
N VAL A 414 -14.22 -1.13 44.61
CA VAL A 414 -13.74 -0.19 43.59
C VAL A 414 -13.15 -0.99 42.44
N LEU A 415 -13.72 -0.82 41.24
CA LEU A 415 -13.24 -1.40 40.00
C LEU A 415 -12.72 -0.29 39.09
N ALA A 416 -11.40 -0.22 38.92
CA ALA A 416 -10.76 0.72 37.99
C ALA A 416 -10.31 -0.04 36.72
N LEU A 417 -10.78 0.38 35.55
CA LEU A 417 -10.48 -0.26 34.25
C LEU A 417 -9.96 0.77 33.23
N ARG A 418 -8.91 0.39 32.49
CA ARG A 418 -8.43 1.09 31.29
C ARG A 418 -8.43 0.14 30.10
N GLY A 419 -8.89 0.60 28.94
CA GLY A 419 -9.01 -0.24 27.74
C GLY A 419 -10.07 0.27 26.79
N ASN A 420 -10.80 -0.62 26.12
CA ASN A 420 -11.97 -0.30 25.30
C ASN A 420 -13.29 -0.82 25.89
N VAL A 421 -13.30 -1.13 27.19
CA VAL A 421 -14.48 -1.59 27.94
C VAL A 421 -14.64 -0.72 29.19
N LEU A 422 -15.87 -0.27 29.45
CA LEU A 422 -16.19 0.52 30.64
C LEU A 422 -16.35 -0.37 31.89
N ALA A 423 -16.00 0.18 33.05
CA ALA A 423 -16.26 -0.44 34.34
C ALA A 423 -17.77 -0.61 34.55
N ARG A 424 -18.19 -1.83 34.86
CA ARG A 424 -19.60 -2.22 35.00
C ARG A 424 -19.77 -3.23 36.12
N TYR A 425 -21.00 -3.35 36.60
CA TYR A 425 -21.31 -4.08 37.83
C TYR A 425 -21.00 -5.58 37.73
N GLY A 426 -21.31 -6.23 36.61
CA GLY A 426 -21.02 -7.65 36.37
C GLY A 426 -19.52 -7.97 36.39
N ASN A 427 -18.65 -6.98 36.18
CA ASN A 427 -17.21 -7.13 36.28
C ASN A 427 -16.66 -6.81 37.68
N SER A 428 -17.50 -6.24 38.57
CA SER A 428 -17.09 -5.87 39.94
C SER A 428 -16.83 -7.09 40.83
N GLY A 429 -17.36 -8.27 40.47
CA GLY A 429 -17.30 -9.46 41.33
C GLY A 429 -18.32 -9.45 42.47
N ALA A 430 -19.30 -8.54 42.43
CA ALA A 430 -20.47 -8.59 43.31
C ALA A 430 -21.30 -9.86 43.07
N ILE A 431 -21.96 -10.33 44.14
CA ILE A 431 -22.58 -11.67 44.18
C ILE A 431 -23.95 -11.69 43.48
N GLU A 432 -24.67 -10.57 43.48
CA GLU A 432 -25.99 -10.49 42.88
C GLU A 432 -25.89 -10.35 41.36
N GLN A 433 -26.67 -11.14 40.62
CA GLN A 433 -26.80 -10.94 39.18
C GLN A 433 -27.85 -9.87 38.92
N LEU A 434 -27.40 -8.80 38.29
CA LEU A 434 -28.09 -7.55 38.13
C LEU A 434 -28.07 -7.19 36.64
N THR A 435 -29.19 -6.73 36.10
CA THR A 435 -29.35 -6.31 34.69
C THR A 435 -28.56 -5.05 34.38
N GLU A 436 -27.51 -5.17 33.58
CA GLU A 436 -26.66 -4.03 33.21
C GLU A 436 -27.42 -2.98 32.38
N PRO A 437 -27.16 -1.68 32.63
CA PRO A 437 -27.58 -0.62 31.73
C PRO A 437 -27.04 -0.84 30.31
N THR A 438 -27.83 -0.42 29.32
CA THR A 438 -27.36 -0.32 27.94
C THR A 438 -26.42 0.86 27.80
N VAL A 439 -25.32 0.64 27.07
CA VAL A 439 -24.29 1.64 26.80
C VAL A 439 -24.18 1.83 25.30
N GLU A 440 -24.34 3.08 24.86
CA GLU A 440 -24.03 3.51 23.49
C GLU A 440 -22.94 4.58 23.57
N VAL A 441 -22.04 4.59 22.59
CA VAL A 441 -20.94 5.56 22.54
C VAL A 441 -20.92 6.25 21.20
N ASP A 442 -21.00 7.57 21.27
CA ASP A 442 -20.92 8.45 20.12
C ASP A 442 -19.75 9.42 20.27
N ARG A 443 -19.46 10.15 19.19
CA ARG A 443 -18.51 11.27 19.24
C ARG A 443 -19.17 12.44 19.93
N ALA A 444 -18.41 13.16 20.76
CA ALA A 444 -18.88 14.38 21.38
C ALA A 444 -19.33 15.38 20.30
N SER A 445 -20.61 15.74 20.36
CA SER A 445 -21.22 16.65 19.39
C SER A 445 -20.47 17.99 19.35
N GLY A 446 -20.21 18.47 18.13
CA GLY A 446 -19.47 19.72 17.88
C GLY A 446 -17.95 19.62 18.03
N CYS A 447 -17.39 18.46 18.39
CA CYS A 447 -15.95 18.26 18.46
C CYS A 447 -15.40 17.67 17.16
N ALA A 448 -14.50 18.40 16.50
CA ALA A 448 -13.80 17.94 15.30
C ALA A 448 -12.65 16.95 15.61
N GLY A 449 -12.19 16.93 16.86
CA GLY A 449 -11.01 16.17 17.28
C GLY A 449 -9.70 16.93 17.10
N SER A 450 -8.62 16.25 17.44
CA SER A 450 -7.23 16.71 17.32
C SER A 450 -6.34 15.54 16.97
N HIS A 451 -5.27 15.75 16.21
CA HIS A 451 -4.31 14.69 15.99
C HIS A 451 -3.27 14.61 17.12
N ASP A 452 -2.90 13.38 17.47
CA ASP A 452 -1.79 13.14 18.36
C ASP A 452 -0.44 13.36 17.66
N LYS A 453 0.67 13.16 18.38
CA LYS A 453 2.03 13.35 17.83
C LYS A 453 2.36 12.45 16.64
N CYS A 454 1.60 11.38 16.43
CA CYS A 454 1.77 10.46 15.31
C CYS A 454 0.76 10.72 14.18
N GLY A 455 -0.10 11.71 14.34
CA GLY A 455 -1.11 12.04 13.38
C GLY A 455 -2.41 11.25 13.53
N SER A 456 -2.62 10.48 14.60
CA SER A 456 -3.88 9.77 14.82
C SER A 456 -4.97 10.74 15.27
N LEU A 457 -6.13 10.70 14.63
CA LEU A 457 -7.25 11.57 14.97
C LEU A 457 -7.92 11.07 16.25
N THR A 458 -7.86 11.87 17.30
CA THR A 458 -8.54 11.61 18.58
C THR A 458 -9.70 12.57 18.74
N ILE A 459 -10.88 12.04 19.03
CA ILE A 459 -12.11 12.79 19.24
C ILE A 459 -12.66 12.41 20.63
N PRO A 460 -13.00 13.38 21.49
CA PRO A 460 -13.67 13.06 22.75
C PRO A 460 -14.95 12.28 22.49
N ALA A 461 -15.17 11.21 23.25
CA ALA A 461 -16.36 10.39 23.17
C ALA A 461 -17.41 10.84 24.20
N GLU A 462 -18.67 10.68 23.85
CA GLU A 462 -19.82 10.89 24.71
C GLU A 462 -20.54 9.56 24.88
N ILE A 463 -20.70 9.14 26.13
CA ILE A 463 -21.26 7.83 26.47
C ILE A 463 -22.71 8.02 26.91
N ALA A 464 -23.65 7.40 26.21
CA ALA A 464 -25.05 7.36 26.58
C ALA A 464 -25.34 6.10 27.42
N TYR A 465 -25.80 6.31 28.65
CA TYR A 465 -26.28 5.26 29.55
C TYR A 465 -27.81 5.24 29.58
N MET A 466 -28.40 4.06 29.37
CA MET A 466 -29.85 3.85 29.23
C MET A 466 -30.31 2.56 29.92
N GLY A 467 -31.61 2.48 30.24
CA GLY A 467 -32.24 1.26 30.75
C GLY A 467 -32.56 1.32 32.24
N ASP A 468 -32.78 0.13 32.82
CA ASP A 468 -33.05 -0.01 34.24
C ASP A 468 -31.85 0.48 35.05
N HIS A 469 -32.12 1.03 36.24
CA HIS A 469 -31.12 1.62 37.14
C HIS A 469 -30.56 2.99 36.74
N VAL A 470 -31.01 3.55 35.61
CA VAL A 470 -30.75 4.95 35.20
C VAL A 470 -32.07 5.72 35.15
N ASN A 471 -32.12 6.96 35.65
CA ASN A 471 -33.37 7.75 35.70
C ASN A 471 -33.94 8.07 34.31
N THR A 472 -33.06 8.40 33.37
CA THR A 472 -33.30 8.81 31.99
C THR A 472 -32.05 8.49 31.18
N ILE A 473 -32.09 8.66 29.85
CA ILE A 473 -30.86 8.69 29.04
C ILE A 473 -29.91 9.73 29.64
N THR A 474 -28.73 9.30 30.06
CA THR A 474 -27.72 10.17 30.67
C THR A 474 -26.45 10.13 29.85
N PHE A 475 -25.96 11.29 29.47
CA PHE A 475 -24.74 11.44 28.68
C PHE A 475 -23.57 11.75 29.60
N LEU A 476 -22.49 10.97 29.48
CA LEU A 476 -21.27 11.11 30.26
C LEU A 476 -20.11 11.46 29.34
N ARG A 477 -19.28 12.41 29.78
CA ARG A 477 -18.00 12.76 29.17
C ARG A 477 -16.87 12.51 30.17
N ALA A 478 -15.62 12.60 29.72
CA ALA A 478 -14.46 12.63 30.60
C ALA A 478 -14.66 13.67 31.73
N GLY A 479 -14.35 13.27 32.97
CA GLY A 479 -14.58 14.04 34.19
C GLY A 479 -16.00 13.93 34.78
N SER A 480 -16.93 13.23 34.12
CA SER A 480 -18.31 13.06 34.62
C SER A 480 -18.45 11.86 35.54
N SER A 481 -19.47 11.89 36.41
CA SER A 481 -19.86 10.75 37.25
C SER A 481 -21.36 10.52 37.21
N LEU A 482 -21.77 9.26 37.29
CA LEU A 482 -23.16 8.81 37.30
C LEU A 482 -23.42 7.92 38.52
N ALA A 483 -24.31 8.36 39.40
CA ALA A 483 -24.87 7.49 40.44
C ALA A 483 -25.94 6.58 39.82
N LEU A 484 -25.67 5.27 39.81
CA LEU A 484 -26.59 4.23 39.38
C LEU A 484 -27.50 3.84 40.55
N LYS A 485 -28.76 3.51 40.26
CA LYS A 485 -29.75 3.13 41.28
C LYS A 485 -29.54 1.69 41.75
N ASP A 486 -30.34 1.28 42.73
CA ASP A 486 -30.52 -0.13 43.12
C ASP A 486 -29.19 -0.84 43.49
N GLY A 487 -28.27 -0.11 44.12
CA GLY A 487 -27.00 -0.66 44.61
C GLY A 487 -25.89 -0.80 43.57
N TYR A 488 -26.10 -0.36 42.31
CA TYR A 488 -25.08 -0.46 41.25
C TYR A 488 -23.88 0.47 41.45
N GLY A 489 -23.97 1.41 42.40
CA GLY A 489 -22.86 2.26 42.78
C GLY A 489 -22.74 3.52 41.93
N THR A 490 -21.53 4.11 41.93
CA THR A 490 -21.23 5.32 41.17
C THR A 490 -20.16 5.04 40.13
N LEU A 491 -20.46 5.31 38.86
CA LEU A 491 -19.52 5.23 37.76
C LEU A 491 -18.86 6.60 37.55
N HIS A 492 -17.54 6.62 37.50
CA HIS A 492 -16.73 7.78 37.15
C HIS A 492 -16.05 7.53 35.81
N VAL A 493 -16.22 8.45 34.86
CA VAL A 493 -15.54 8.41 33.56
C VAL A 493 -14.37 9.38 33.63
N VAL A 494 -13.15 8.85 33.68
CA VAL A 494 -11.92 9.66 33.75
C VAL A 494 -11.50 10.07 32.34
N ARG A 495 -11.56 9.13 31.40
CA ARG A 495 -11.20 9.34 29.99
C ARG A 495 -12.18 8.61 29.08
N ALA A 496 -12.54 9.25 27.97
CA ALA A 496 -13.37 8.66 26.93
C ALA A 496 -12.99 9.28 25.59
N ASP A 497 -12.24 8.53 24.78
CA ASP A 497 -11.68 8.99 23.51
C ASP A 497 -12.01 7.98 22.40
N ALA A 498 -12.46 8.48 21.26
CA ALA A 498 -12.58 7.74 20.02
C ALA A 498 -11.41 8.08 19.09
N THR A 499 -10.72 7.06 18.57
CA THR A 499 -9.59 7.20 17.64
C THR A 499 -9.91 6.54 16.29
N PRO A 500 -10.84 7.10 15.49
CA PRO A 500 -11.34 6.46 14.28
C PRO A 500 -10.28 6.32 13.18
N ILE A 501 -9.24 7.16 13.20
CA ILE A 501 -8.09 7.10 12.29
C ILE A 501 -6.83 7.03 13.13
N ARG A 502 -6.08 5.94 13.02
CA ARG A 502 -4.94 5.67 13.91
C ARG A 502 -3.77 5.02 13.19
N ASP A 503 -2.56 5.45 13.54
CA ASP A 503 -1.33 4.75 13.17
C ASP A 503 -1.02 3.69 14.23
N THR A 504 -1.26 2.41 13.90
CA THR A 504 -1.06 1.30 14.86
C THR A 504 0.42 1.02 15.17
N ALA A 505 1.34 1.59 14.39
CA ALA A 505 2.77 1.56 14.65
C ALA A 505 3.23 2.72 15.55
N CYS A 506 2.33 3.60 15.99
CA CYS A 506 2.65 4.66 16.94
C CYS A 506 2.59 4.16 18.40
N PRO A 507 3.64 4.39 19.22
CA PRO A 507 3.59 4.12 20.66
C PRO A 507 2.63 5.04 21.42
N PRO A 508 1.92 4.54 22.45
CA PRO A 508 1.87 3.14 22.87
C PRO A 508 1.10 2.29 21.86
N PHE A 509 1.74 1.24 21.34
CA PHE A 509 1.25 0.45 20.20
C PHE A 509 -0.14 -0.13 20.46
N ALA A 510 -0.95 -0.19 19.40
CA ALA A 510 -2.29 -0.79 19.35
C ALA A 510 -3.29 -0.25 20.40
N ARG A 511 -3.76 0.98 20.18
CA ARG A 511 -5.04 1.41 20.76
C ARG A 511 -6.19 0.83 19.93
N ALA A 512 -7.18 0.29 20.63
CA ALA A 512 -8.51 0.08 20.06
C ALA A 512 -9.04 1.42 19.51
N SER A 513 -10.01 1.36 18.60
CA SER A 513 -10.68 2.57 18.09
C SER A 513 -11.41 3.36 19.17
N GLN A 514 -11.64 2.74 20.33
CA GLN A 514 -12.22 3.37 21.51
C GLN A 514 -11.29 3.18 22.70
N HIS A 515 -11.13 4.21 23.51
CA HIS A 515 -10.37 4.16 24.73
C HIS A 515 -11.11 4.81 25.89
N TYR A 516 -11.29 4.03 26.95
CA TYR A 516 -11.96 4.46 28.17
C TYR A 516 -11.06 4.21 29.38
N GLU A 517 -11.13 5.13 30.32
CA GLU A 517 -10.63 4.95 31.67
C GLU A 517 -11.77 5.28 32.62
N SER A 518 -12.18 4.28 33.41
CA SER A 518 -13.39 4.39 34.22
C SER A 518 -13.24 3.68 35.55
N VAL A 519 -13.94 4.20 36.55
CA VAL A 519 -13.92 3.69 37.93
C VAL A 519 -15.34 3.50 38.40
N LEU A 520 -15.70 2.28 38.79
CA LEU A 520 -16.99 1.96 39.38
C LEU A 520 -16.81 1.71 40.88
N VAL A 521 -17.57 2.43 41.70
CA VAL A 521 -17.61 2.26 43.15
C VAL A 521 -18.95 1.70 43.58
N VAL A 522 -18.95 0.43 43.99
CA VAL A 522 -20.15 -0.33 44.36
C VAL A 522 -20.19 -0.53 45.88
N PRO A 523 -21.29 -0.19 46.59
CA PRO A 523 -21.43 -0.55 47.99
C PRO A 523 -21.63 -2.07 48.15
N THR A 524 -20.99 -2.71 49.13
CA THR A 524 -21.16 -4.14 49.42
C THR A 524 -22.42 -4.45 50.22
N ILE A 525 -23.04 -3.42 50.80
CA ILE A 525 -24.31 -3.48 51.53
C ILE A 525 -25.22 -2.44 50.88
N PRO A 526 -26.38 -2.84 50.32
CA PRO A 526 -27.27 -1.95 49.58
C PRO A 526 -27.93 -0.86 50.42
#